data_AF-A0A4Y2B9W5-F1
#
_entry.id   AF-A0A4Y2B9W5-F1
#
_cell.length_a   1.000
_cell.length_b   1.000
_cell.length_c   1.000
_cell.angle_alpha   90.00
_cell.angle_beta   90.00
_cell.angle_gamma   90.00
#
_symmetry.space_group_name_H-M   'P 1'
#
loop_
_entity.id
_entity.type
_entity.pdbx_description
1 polymer ?
#
loop_
_entity_poly.entity_id
_entity_poly.type
_entity_poly.pdbx_seq_one_letter_code
_entity_poly.pdbx_strand_id
1 'polypeptide(L)'
;MLIIRVYQCICPKCSRCIYDDEECQALERAAQRNTMLTAWFELNRGDPDANRYFNAEIPKNFVWKSYKWERRERFGDRIVLRLYSVSPKDTERFHLRMLLFHVPGAKSFDELRTYDSVTIDSFKEACPDRNLLEDDGEWRNCLREASNFQMPAKLRQLFSFICVFCNPTPPLELWEEFKSYLCEDFVHHTSVQQGVNLALHNIADHLHVHNMTLTSIGLPEPATSHSYVNIDFYDLETERKEGERLMAMLNPEQCIIFDAIMNAIRDADVASTKTFSVNAFAGSSKSFLFNALIR
;
A
#
# COMPACT_ATOMS: atom_id res chain seq x y z
N MET A 1 24.69 -7.41 -7.12
CA MET A 1 24.75 -6.16 -6.36
C MET A 1 25.50 -6.44 -5.07
N LEU A 2 26.77 -6.04 -4.97
CA LEU A 2 27.60 -6.24 -3.79
C LEU A 2 27.12 -5.27 -2.70
N ILE A 3 26.51 -5.80 -1.65
CA ILE A 3 26.28 -5.03 -0.42
C ILE A 3 27.62 -5.01 0.31
N ILE A 4 28.36 -3.90 0.16
CA ILE A 4 29.47 -3.58 1.04
C ILE A 4 28.85 -3.25 2.39
N ARG A 5 29.09 -4.09 3.41
CA ARG A 5 28.78 -3.76 4.80
C ARG A 5 29.66 -2.57 5.18
N VAL A 6 29.10 -1.38 5.19
CA VAL A 6 29.72 -0.18 5.76
C VAL A 6 29.70 -0.36 7.27
N TYR A 7 30.84 -0.67 7.88
CA TYR A 7 31.01 -0.48 9.32
C TYR A 7 31.20 1.02 9.55
N GLN A 8 30.15 1.65 10.04
CA GLN A 8 30.09 3.08 10.30
C GLN A 8 30.79 3.36 11.64
N CYS A 9 32.09 3.65 11.63
CA CYS A 9 32.75 4.28 12.78
C CYS A 9 32.49 5.79 12.73
N ILE A 10 31.44 6.23 13.42
CA ILE A 10 31.10 7.65 13.57
C ILE A 10 32.10 8.28 14.57
N CYS A 11 33.02 9.10 14.08
CA CYS A 11 33.77 10.04 14.92
C CYS A 11 32.91 11.30 15.15
N PRO A 12 32.54 11.68 16.40
CA PRO A 12 31.47 12.64 16.67
C PRO A 12 31.74 14.11 16.28
N LYS A 13 32.83 14.45 15.59
CA LYS A 13 33.25 15.86 15.40
C LYS A 13 33.72 16.27 14.01
N CYS A 14 33.73 15.40 12.99
CA CYS A 14 34.11 15.79 11.64
C CYS A 14 33.20 15.15 10.58
N SER A 15 32.45 15.97 9.83
CA SER A 15 31.65 15.57 8.67
C SER A 15 32.50 15.25 7.43
N ARG A 16 33.67 14.62 7.61
CA ARG A 16 34.55 14.21 6.52
C ARG A 16 34.97 12.77 6.79
N CYS A 17 34.38 11.84 6.04
CA CYS A 17 34.83 10.45 6.01
C CYS A 17 36.25 10.45 5.43
N ILE A 18 37.25 10.22 6.27
CA ILE A 18 38.62 9.95 5.82
C ILE A 18 38.66 8.44 5.63
N TYR A 19 38.55 8.00 4.38
CA TYR A 19 38.84 6.62 4.02
C TYR A 19 40.36 6.42 4.10
N ASP A 20 40.80 5.31 4.67
CA ASP A 20 42.22 4.95 4.70
C ASP A 20 42.73 4.74 3.26
N ASP A 21 44.03 4.99 2.99
CA ASP A 21 44.59 4.92 1.63
C ASP A 21 44.39 3.53 1.00
N GLU A 22 44.38 2.48 1.83
CA GLU A 22 44.09 1.10 1.41
C GLU A 22 42.61 0.88 1.03
N GLU A 23 41.67 1.54 1.72
CA GLU A 23 40.24 1.46 1.42
C GLU A 23 39.91 2.23 0.13
N CYS A 24 40.51 3.40 -0.09
CA CYS A 24 40.42 4.14 -1.35
C CYS A 24 40.91 3.28 -2.52
N GLN A 25 42.10 2.67 -2.39
CA GLN A 25 42.64 1.77 -3.41
C GLN A 25 41.81 0.49 -3.59
N ALA A 26 41.15 -0.01 -2.55
CA ALA A 26 40.24 -1.15 -2.66
C ALA A 26 38.94 -0.78 -3.40
N LEU A 27 38.40 0.41 -3.14
CA LEU A 27 37.24 0.97 -3.83
C LEU A 27 37.52 1.23 -5.31
N GLU A 28 38.68 1.80 -5.64
CA GLU A 28 39.11 2.01 -7.04
C GLU A 28 39.27 0.67 -7.78
N ARG A 29 39.94 -0.31 -7.15
CA ARG A 29 40.07 -1.67 -7.71
C ARG A 29 38.71 -2.37 -7.88
N ALA A 30 37.73 -2.10 -7.00
CA ALA A 30 36.38 -2.63 -7.11
C ALA A 30 35.57 -1.93 -8.21
N ALA A 31 35.71 -0.61 -8.37
CA ALA A 31 35.06 0.16 -9.43
C ALA A 31 35.55 -0.22 -10.84
N GLN A 32 36.80 -0.66 -10.95
CA GLN A 32 37.38 -1.15 -12.21
C GLN A 32 36.94 -2.58 -12.58
N ARG A 33 36.27 -3.30 -11.67
CA ARG A 33 35.83 -4.69 -11.90
C ARG A 33 34.39 -4.71 -12.35
N ASN A 34 34.11 -5.54 -13.36
CA ASN A 34 32.73 -5.79 -13.74
C ASN A 34 31.97 -6.51 -12.62
N THR A 35 30.75 -6.05 -12.39
CA THR A 35 29.75 -6.83 -11.67
C THR A 35 29.19 -7.92 -12.59
N MET A 36 28.53 -8.93 -12.02
CA MET A 36 27.81 -9.94 -12.81
C MET A 36 26.81 -9.33 -13.81
N LEU A 37 26.19 -8.21 -13.44
CA LEU A 37 25.23 -7.52 -14.29
C LEU A 37 25.93 -6.75 -15.42
N THR A 38 26.94 -5.93 -15.11
CA THR A 38 27.63 -5.15 -16.14
C THR A 38 28.41 -6.04 -17.11
N ALA A 39 28.97 -7.16 -16.64
CA ALA A 39 29.55 -8.16 -17.53
C ALA A 39 28.52 -8.91 -18.38
N TRP A 40 27.25 -9.03 -17.94
CA TRP A 40 26.20 -9.59 -18.79
C TRP A 40 25.91 -8.66 -19.97
N PHE A 41 25.90 -7.36 -19.74
CA PHE A 41 25.81 -6.37 -20.83
C PHE A 41 26.97 -6.51 -21.82
N GLU A 42 28.22 -6.64 -21.33
CA GLU A 42 29.38 -6.86 -22.20
C GLU A 42 29.28 -8.18 -22.98
N LEU A 43 28.82 -9.25 -22.32
CA LEU A 43 28.60 -10.55 -22.97
C LEU A 43 27.61 -10.42 -24.13
N ASN A 44 26.48 -9.74 -23.92
CA ASN A 44 25.44 -9.53 -24.94
C ASN A 44 25.91 -8.68 -26.14
N ARG A 45 26.93 -7.84 -25.95
CA ARG A 45 27.58 -7.10 -27.06
C ARG A 45 28.45 -8.01 -27.93
N GLY A 46 29.10 -9.00 -27.32
CA GLY A 46 30.09 -9.86 -27.98
C GLY A 46 29.60 -11.23 -28.42
N ASP A 47 28.55 -11.77 -27.80
CA ASP A 47 28.04 -13.12 -28.05
C ASP A 47 26.54 -13.08 -28.40
N PRO A 48 26.16 -13.22 -29.69
CA PRO A 48 24.76 -13.24 -30.10
C PRO A 48 23.92 -14.36 -29.48
N ASP A 49 24.52 -15.46 -29.03
CA ASP A 49 23.78 -16.53 -28.35
C ASP A 49 23.34 -16.10 -26.94
N ALA A 50 24.16 -15.28 -26.26
CA ALA A 50 23.83 -14.74 -24.94
C ALA A 50 22.57 -13.86 -24.96
N ASN A 51 22.27 -13.24 -26.11
CA ASN A 51 21.11 -12.35 -26.27
C ASN A 51 19.75 -13.07 -26.12
N ARG A 52 19.75 -14.41 -26.13
CA ARG A 52 18.54 -15.22 -25.97
C ARG A 52 18.12 -15.42 -24.52
N TYR A 53 19.02 -15.16 -23.57
CA TYR A 53 18.81 -15.48 -22.17
C TYR A 53 18.49 -14.22 -21.35
N PHE A 54 17.57 -14.36 -20.39
CA PHE A 54 17.40 -13.37 -19.34
C PHE A 54 18.62 -13.35 -18.42
N ASN A 55 18.85 -12.24 -17.71
CA ASN A 55 19.97 -12.15 -16.78
C ASN A 55 19.97 -13.30 -15.74
N ALA A 56 18.79 -13.67 -15.24
CA ALA A 56 18.62 -14.77 -14.28
C ALA A 56 18.99 -16.15 -14.85
N GLU A 57 19.03 -16.31 -16.17
CA GLU A 57 19.31 -17.57 -16.84
C GLU A 57 20.77 -17.72 -17.27
N ILE A 58 21.51 -16.62 -17.32
CA ILE A 58 22.93 -16.63 -17.70
C ILE A 58 23.75 -17.63 -16.90
N PRO A 59 23.61 -17.77 -15.58
CA PRO A 59 24.40 -18.74 -14.81
C PRO A 59 24.16 -20.21 -15.20
N LYS A 60 23.03 -20.50 -15.89
CA LYS A 60 22.74 -21.82 -16.43
C LYS A 60 23.65 -22.16 -17.62
N ASN A 61 23.94 -21.17 -18.47
CA ASN A 61 24.68 -21.34 -19.73
C ASN A 61 26.14 -20.83 -19.68
N PHE A 62 26.44 -19.95 -18.72
CA PHE A 62 27.73 -19.31 -18.56
C PHE A 62 28.22 -19.47 -17.11
N VAL A 63 29.54 -19.42 -16.94
CA VAL A 63 30.21 -19.45 -15.64
C VAL A 63 30.87 -18.10 -15.38
N TRP A 64 30.73 -17.60 -14.15
CA TRP A 64 31.37 -16.36 -13.70
C TRP A 64 32.81 -16.64 -13.30
N LYS A 65 33.78 -16.07 -14.03
CA LYS A 65 35.21 -16.20 -13.76
C LYS A 65 35.92 -14.89 -14.05
N SER A 66 36.85 -14.49 -13.16
CA SER A 66 37.70 -13.32 -13.37
C SER A 66 36.95 -12.06 -13.84
N TYR A 67 35.77 -11.82 -13.25
CA TYR A 67 34.89 -10.69 -13.56
C TYR A 67 34.31 -10.71 -14.99
N LYS A 68 34.17 -11.89 -15.60
CA LYS A 68 33.60 -12.09 -16.92
C LYS A 68 32.72 -13.34 -16.96
N TRP A 69 31.81 -13.37 -17.91
CA TRP A 69 31.04 -14.56 -18.23
C TRP A 69 31.76 -15.35 -19.32
N GLU A 70 32.00 -16.63 -19.06
CA GLU A 70 32.57 -17.58 -20.01
C GLU A 70 31.56 -18.67 -20.32
N ARG A 71 31.51 -19.15 -21.57
CA ARG A 71 30.59 -20.22 -21.95
C ARG A 71 30.88 -21.48 -21.12
N ARG A 72 29.83 -22.10 -20.62
CA ARG A 72 29.93 -23.31 -19.81
C ARG A 72 30.16 -24.52 -20.71
N GLU A 73 31.18 -25.32 -20.39
CA GLU A 73 31.48 -26.57 -21.11
C GLU A 73 30.82 -27.80 -20.46
N ARG A 74 30.55 -27.74 -19.14
CA ARG A 74 29.91 -28.83 -18.37
C ARG A 74 28.57 -28.37 -17.82
N PHE A 75 27.49 -28.87 -18.43
CA PHE A 75 26.13 -28.69 -17.94
C PHE A 75 25.88 -29.73 -16.83
N GLY A 76 25.31 -29.29 -15.71
CA GLY A 76 24.91 -30.18 -14.63
C GLY A 76 23.58 -29.70 -14.05
N ASP A 77 22.74 -30.63 -13.61
CA ASP A 77 21.33 -30.36 -13.26
C ASP A 77 21.12 -29.56 -11.96
N ARG A 78 22.20 -29.17 -11.26
CA ARG A 78 22.13 -28.44 -9.98
C ARG A 78 22.74 -27.05 -10.08
N ILE A 79 22.10 -26.17 -10.83
CA ILE A 79 22.44 -24.75 -10.85
C ILE A 79 21.42 -23.98 -10.01
N VAL A 80 21.82 -23.59 -8.81
CA VAL A 80 20.98 -22.79 -7.91
C VAL A 80 21.39 -21.33 -8.02
N LEU A 81 20.49 -20.51 -8.56
CA LEU A 81 20.66 -19.05 -8.58
C LEU A 81 20.39 -18.49 -7.18
N ARG A 82 21.37 -17.79 -6.59
CA ARG A 82 21.15 -17.05 -5.33
C ARG A 82 20.59 -15.67 -5.63
N LEU A 83 19.31 -15.55 -5.38
CA LEU A 83 18.52 -14.36 -5.58
C LEU A 83 18.28 -13.68 -4.23
N TYR A 84 18.92 -12.54 -3.99
CA TYR A 84 18.60 -11.72 -2.81
C TYR A 84 17.22 -11.10 -2.97
N SER A 85 16.43 -11.11 -1.90
CA SER A 85 15.14 -10.40 -1.86
C SER A 85 15.38 -8.90 -2.01
N VAL A 86 14.55 -8.24 -2.82
CA VAL A 86 14.50 -6.78 -2.93
C VAL A 86 13.12 -6.35 -2.48
N SER A 87 13.07 -5.43 -1.52
CA SER A 87 11.79 -4.89 -1.04
C SER A 87 11.13 -4.08 -2.15
N PRO A 88 9.80 -4.20 -2.37
CA PRO A 88 9.05 -3.30 -3.25
C PRO A 88 9.20 -1.81 -2.88
N LYS A 89 9.51 -1.51 -1.60
CA LYS A 89 9.80 -0.14 -1.14
C LYS A 89 11.08 0.45 -1.73
N ASP A 90 12.02 -0.40 -2.18
CA ASP A 90 13.20 0.04 -2.93
C ASP A 90 12.83 0.07 -4.43
N THR A 91 12.01 1.06 -4.79
CA THR A 91 11.33 1.17 -6.09
C THR A 91 12.28 0.94 -7.26
N GLU A 92 13.41 1.66 -7.31
CA GLU A 92 14.38 1.54 -8.41
C GLU A 92 14.93 0.12 -8.55
N ARG A 93 15.39 -0.49 -7.44
CA ARG A 93 15.98 -1.83 -7.50
C ARG A 93 14.95 -2.92 -7.74
N PHE A 94 13.73 -2.74 -7.24
CA PHE A 94 12.64 -3.68 -7.47
C PHE A 94 12.29 -3.76 -8.95
N HIS A 95 12.08 -2.60 -9.60
CA HIS A 95 11.70 -2.54 -11.01
C HIS A 95 12.87 -2.90 -11.93
N LEU A 96 14.11 -2.48 -11.61
CA LEU A 96 15.30 -2.98 -12.31
C LEU A 96 15.35 -4.50 -12.28
N ARG A 97 15.12 -5.10 -11.11
CA ARG A 97 15.11 -6.55 -10.96
C ARG A 97 14.02 -7.20 -11.80
N MET A 98 12.81 -6.64 -11.83
CA MET A 98 11.75 -7.16 -12.70
C MET A 98 12.18 -7.19 -14.17
N LEU A 99 12.75 -6.09 -14.67
CA LEU A 99 13.21 -6.02 -16.07
C LEU A 99 14.31 -7.05 -16.36
N LEU A 100 15.23 -7.30 -15.42
CA LEU A 100 16.29 -8.31 -15.58
C LEU A 100 15.77 -9.75 -15.75
N PHE A 101 14.55 -10.03 -15.29
CA PHE A 101 13.90 -11.33 -15.46
C PHE A 101 13.12 -11.47 -16.76
N HIS A 102 12.82 -10.36 -17.44
CA HIS A 102 11.88 -10.33 -18.56
C HIS A 102 12.44 -9.70 -19.84
N VAL A 103 13.59 -9.02 -19.77
CA VAL A 103 14.27 -8.44 -20.92
C VAL A 103 15.52 -9.26 -21.23
N PRO A 104 15.53 -10.05 -22.31
CA PRO A 104 16.70 -10.82 -22.71
C PRO A 104 17.68 -9.92 -23.48
N GLY A 105 18.97 -10.24 -23.42
CA GLY A 105 19.97 -9.67 -24.31
C GLY A 105 20.25 -8.16 -24.21
N ALA A 106 19.77 -7.47 -23.17
CA ALA A 106 20.04 -6.05 -22.97
C ALA A 106 21.56 -5.79 -22.87
N LYS A 107 22.06 -4.74 -23.52
CA LYS A 107 23.49 -4.37 -23.56
C LYS A 107 23.82 -3.13 -22.74
N SER A 108 22.83 -2.54 -22.08
CA SER A 108 22.97 -1.40 -21.19
C SER A 108 21.75 -1.29 -20.27
N PHE A 109 21.83 -0.39 -19.29
CA PHE A 109 20.67 -0.02 -18.48
C PHE A 109 19.60 0.71 -19.31
N ASP A 110 19.99 1.41 -20.37
CA ASP A 110 19.06 2.09 -21.26
C ASP A 110 18.25 1.08 -22.06
N GLU A 111 18.92 0.05 -22.63
CA GLU A 111 18.23 -1.02 -23.36
C GLU A 111 17.28 -1.84 -22.47
N LEU A 112 17.54 -1.93 -21.16
CA LEU A 112 16.57 -2.53 -20.22
C LEU A 112 15.27 -1.72 -20.12
N ARG A 113 15.35 -0.39 -20.26
CA ARG A 113 14.21 0.54 -20.24
C ARG A 113 13.66 0.85 -21.63
N THR A 114 14.27 0.33 -22.69
CA THR A 114 13.77 0.51 -24.04
C THR A 114 12.64 -0.49 -24.30
N TYR A 115 11.46 0.00 -24.69
CA TYR A 115 10.35 -0.80 -25.18
C TYR A 115 9.84 -0.19 -26.49
N ASP A 116 9.53 -1.03 -27.48
CA ASP A 116 9.11 -0.59 -28.82
C ASP A 116 9.97 0.54 -29.44
N SER A 117 11.29 0.44 -29.29
CA SER A 117 12.29 1.42 -29.75
C SER A 117 12.28 2.78 -29.03
N VAL A 118 11.50 2.95 -27.96
CA VAL A 118 11.49 4.14 -27.11
C VAL A 118 12.18 3.84 -25.79
N THR A 119 13.17 4.64 -25.41
CA THR A 119 13.84 4.53 -24.10
C THR A 119 13.07 5.33 -23.07
N ILE A 120 12.57 4.65 -22.04
CA ILE A 120 11.74 5.22 -20.97
C ILE A 120 12.62 5.69 -19.82
N ASP A 121 12.27 6.81 -19.17
CA ASP A 121 13.14 7.51 -18.21
C ASP A 121 13.48 6.75 -16.93
N SER A 122 12.58 5.91 -16.42
CA SER A 122 12.81 5.11 -15.20
C SER A 122 12.56 3.61 -15.41
N PHE A 123 13.17 2.76 -14.57
CA PHE A 123 12.85 1.33 -14.58
C PHE A 123 11.39 1.06 -14.19
N LYS A 124 10.84 1.90 -13.30
CA LYS A 124 9.44 1.81 -12.87
C LYS A 124 8.49 1.98 -14.04
N GLU A 125 8.66 3.05 -14.82
CA GLU A 125 7.79 3.35 -15.97
C GLU A 125 7.95 2.37 -17.12
N ALA A 126 9.09 1.68 -17.22
CA ALA A 126 9.29 0.65 -18.24
C ALA A 126 8.59 -0.69 -17.96
N CYS A 127 8.13 -0.93 -16.72
CA CYS A 127 7.46 -2.19 -16.36
C CYS A 127 6.00 -2.29 -16.83
N PRO A 128 5.15 -1.24 -16.70
CA PRO A 128 3.78 -1.23 -17.22
C PRO A 128 3.69 -1.50 -18.72
N ASP A 129 4.53 -0.85 -19.53
CA ASP A 129 4.52 -1.01 -21.01
C ASP A 129 4.78 -2.46 -21.45
N ARG A 130 5.38 -3.27 -20.57
CA ARG A 130 5.69 -4.68 -20.76
C ARG A 130 4.68 -5.63 -20.08
N ASN A 131 3.59 -5.10 -19.53
CA ASN A 131 2.60 -5.83 -18.73
C ASN A 131 3.22 -6.62 -17.56
N LEU A 132 4.28 -6.09 -16.95
CA LEU A 132 4.97 -6.75 -15.84
C LEU A 132 4.37 -6.41 -14.47
N LEU A 133 3.55 -5.36 -14.42
CA LEU A 133 2.79 -4.95 -13.23
C LEU A 133 1.32 -5.24 -13.48
N GLU A 134 0.63 -5.76 -12.47
CA GLU A 134 -0.83 -5.88 -12.50
C GLU A 134 -1.44 -4.47 -12.55
N ASP A 135 -2.47 -4.30 -13.38
CA ASP A 135 -3.26 -3.07 -13.41
C ASP A 135 -4.00 -2.93 -12.07
N ASP A 136 -3.87 -1.77 -11.43
CA ASP A 136 -4.52 -1.40 -10.17
C ASP A 136 -6.06 -1.29 -10.25
N GLY A 137 -6.64 -1.71 -11.38
CA GLY A 137 -8.08 -1.90 -11.55
C GLY A 137 -8.71 -2.63 -10.36
N GLU A 138 -8.01 -3.61 -9.78
CA GLU A 138 -8.51 -4.37 -8.62
C GLU A 138 -8.74 -3.48 -7.38
N TRP A 139 -7.84 -2.53 -7.09
CA TRP A 139 -8.00 -1.64 -5.92
C TRP A 139 -9.10 -0.63 -6.14
N ARG A 140 -9.21 -0.11 -7.37
CA ARG A 140 -10.30 0.79 -7.76
C ARG A 140 -11.64 0.08 -7.71
N ASN A 141 -11.73 -1.15 -8.21
CA ASN A 141 -12.93 -1.96 -8.15
C ASN A 141 -13.30 -2.29 -6.70
N CYS A 142 -12.33 -2.66 -5.87
CA CYS A 142 -12.52 -2.93 -4.45
C CYS A 142 -13.08 -1.71 -3.69
N LEU A 143 -12.46 -0.53 -3.88
CA LEU A 143 -12.92 0.71 -3.25
C LEU A 143 -14.31 1.13 -3.76
N ARG A 144 -14.58 0.96 -5.06
CA ARG A 144 -15.89 1.24 -5.66
C ARG A 144 -16.98 0.30 -5.16
N GLU A 145 -16.67 -0.98 -4.98
CA GLU A 145 -17.61 -1.92 -4.38
C GLU A 145 -17.89 -1.49 -2.94
N ALA A 146 -16.83 -1.32 -2.14
CA ALA A 146 -16.90 -0.95 -0.73
C ALA A 146 -17.64 0.38 -0.51
N SER A 147 -17.48 1.38 -1.38
CA SER A 147 -18.17 2.67 -1.26
C SER A 147 -19.70 2.55 -1.36
N ASN A 148 -20.24 1.44 -1.90
CA ASN A 148 -21.69 1.22 -1.97
C ASN A 148 -22.29 0.66 -0.68
N PHE A 149 -21.48 0.08 0.22
CA PHE A 149 -22.01 -0.65 1.38
C PHE A 149 -21.24 -0.44 2.70
N GLN A 150 -20.03 0.10 2.68
CA GLN A 150 -19.25 0.39 3.88
C GLN A 150 -19.49 1.82 4.36
N MET A 151 -19.46 1.99 5.68
CA MET A 151 -19.44 3.32 6.30
C MET A 151 -18.13 4.05 5.94
N PRO A 152 -18.13 5.38 5.78
CA PRO A 152 -16.94 6.16 5.42
C PRO A 152 -15.71 5.88 6.30
N ALA A 153 -15.88 5.67 7.61
CA ALA A 153 -14.80 5.29 8.52
C ALA A 153 -14.14 3.95 8.15
N LYS A 154 -14.93 2.95 7.76
CA LYS A 154 -14.41 1.64 7.30
C LYS A 154 -13.80 1.75 5.91
N LEU A 155 -14.36 2.59 5.05
CA LEU A 155 -13.79 2.87 3.73
C LEU A 155 -12.43 3.55 3.84
N ARG A 156 -12.24 4.51 4.76
CA ARG A 156 -10.94 5.13 5.07
C ARG A 156 -9.93 4.10 5.59
N GLN A 157 -10.35 3.19 6.46
CA GLN A 157 -9.49 2.11 6.95
C GLN A 157 -9.04 1.18 5.80
N LEU A 158 -9.96 0.80 4.90
CA LEU A 158 -9.65 -0.01 3.72
C LEU A 158 -8.66 0.71 2.80
N PHE A 159 -8.89 1.99 2.51
CA PHE A 159 -7.98 2.81 1.72
C PHE A 159 -6.57 2.84 2.32
N SER A 160 -6.45 3.05 3.63
CA SER A 160 -5.16 3.02 4.34
C SER A 160 -4.47 1.67 4.19
N PHE A 161 -5.18 0.55 4.31
CA PHE A 161 -4.60 -0.78 4.14
C PHE A 161 -4.12 -1.05 2.70
N ILE A 162 -4.89 -0.65 1.70
CA ILE A 162 -4.46 -0.73 0.30
C ILE A 162 -3.14 0.04 0.12
N CYS A 163 -3.05 1.27 0.65
CA CYS A 163 -1.84 2.08 0.58
C CYS A 163 -0.63 1.43 1.28
N VAL A 164 -0.85 0.78 2.43
CA VAL A 164 0.23 0.17 3.23
C VAL A 164 0.74 -1.13 2.60
N PHE A 165 -0.16 -1.98 2.12
CA PHE A 165 0.16 -3.38 1.79
C PHE A 165 0.22 -3.65 0.29
N CYS A 166 -0.51 -2.89 -0.52
CA CYS A 166 -0.67 -3.19 -1.94
C CYS A 166 0.14 -2.24 -2.84
N ASN A 167 0.64 -1.12 -2.31
CA ASN A 167 1.43 -0.11 -3.03
C ASN A 167 0.80 0.26 -4.40
N PRO A 168 -0.43 0.80 -4.38
CA PRO A 168 -1.18 1.03 -5.61
C PRO A 168 -0.53 2.11 -6.52
N THR A 169 -1.00 2.26 -7.77
CA THR A 169 -0.78 3.46 -8.62
C THR A 169 -1.05 4.72 -7.80
N PRO A 170 -0.42 5.87 -8.16
CA PRO A 170 -0.24 7.01 -7.28
C PRO A 170 -1.42 7.19 -6.33
N PRO A 171 -1.26 6.92 -5.01
CA PRO A 171 -2.37 6.93 -4.06
C PRO A 171 -3.18 8.24 -4.07
N LEU A 172 -2.58 9.31 -4.57
CA LEU A 172 -3.23 10.58 -4.88
C LEU A 172 -4.37 10.46 -5.89
N GLU A 173 -4.21 9.69 -6.97
CA GLU A 173 -5.26 9.49 -7.97
C GLU A 173 -6.46 8.73 -7.39
N LEU A 174 -6.20 7.64 -6.65
CA LEU A 174 -7.26 6.90 -5.94
C LEU A 174 -7.95 7.78 -4.89
N TRP A 175 -7.18 8.57 -4.15
CA TRP A 175 -7.72 9.53 -3.20
C TRP A 175 -8.64 10.54 -3.88
N GLU A 176 -8.20 11.17 -4.97
CA GLU A 176 -9.01 12.15 -5.71
C GLU A 176 -10.31 11.54 -6.26
N GLU A 177 -10.29 10.28 -6.69
CA GLU A 177 -11.48 9.54 -7.15
C GLU A 177 -12.47 9.25 -6.02
N PHE A 178 -11.99 8.82 -4.84
CA PHE A 178 -12.85 8.34 -3.75
C PHE A 178 -13.05 9.34 -2.60
N LYS A 179 -12.37 10.50 -2.58
CA LYS A 179 -12.39 11.44 -1.45
C LYS A 179 -13.78 11.85 -1.00
N SER A 180 -14.74 11.99 -1.92
CA SER A 180 -16.12 12.37 -1.59
C SER A 180 -16.83 11.33 -0.73
N TYR A 181 -16.57 10.04 -0.98
CA TYR A 181 -17.09 8.94 -0.16
C TYR A 181 -16.30 8.81 1.14
N LEU A 182 -14.99 9.02 1.08
CA LEU A 182 -14.10 8.94 2.22
C LEU A 182 -14.34 10.04 3.26
N CYS A 183 -14.93 11.18 2.90
CA CYS A 183 -15.21 12.28 3.83
C CYS A 183 -16.70 12.53 4.09
N GLU A 184 -17.61 11.71 3.54
CA GLU A 184 -19.05 11.92 3.58
C GLU A 184 -19.59 12.17 5.00
N ASP A 185 -19.20 11.33 5.96
CA ASP A 185 -19.59 11.42 7.37
C ASP A 185 -19.18 12.76 8.01
N PHE A 186 -18.02 13.30 7.65
CA PHE A 186 -17.53 14.56 8.17
C PHE A 186 -18.18 15.78 7.51
N VAL A 187 -18.50 15.69 6.21
CA VAL A 187 -19.11 16.80 5.47
C VAL A 187 -20.56 17.05 5.90
N HIS A 188 -21.25 16.06 6.47
CA HIS A 188 -22.58 16.27 7.04
C HIS A 188 -22.63 17.33 8.15
N HIS A 189 -21.52 17.51 8.86
CA HIS A 189 -21.47 18.37 10.04
C HIS A 189 -20.42 19.50 9.94
N THR A 190 -19.68 19.55 8.82
CA THR A 190 -18.61 20.51 8.60
C THR A 190 -18.59 20.99 7.15
N SER A 191 -17.75 21.98 6.84
CA SER A 191 -17.52 22.34 5.44
C SER A 191 -16.80 21.22 4.69
N VAL A 192 -16.96 21.15 3.36
CA VAL A 192 -16.24 20.17 2.50
C VAL A 192 -14.73 20.21 2.76
N GLN A 193 -14.15 21.41 2.86
CA GLN A 193 -12.72 21.58 3.11
C GLN A 193 -12.30 20.98 4.46
N GLN A 194 -13.12 21.18 5.50
CA GLN A 194 -12.84 20.64 6.83
C GLN A 194 -13.06 19.12 6.88
N GLY A 195 -14.10 18.60 6.23
CA GLY A 195 -14.34 17.16 6.15
C GLY A 195 -13.22 16.42 5.45
N VAL A 196 -12.70 16.97 4.34
CA VAL A 196 -11.50 16.45 3.66
C VAL A 196 -10.29 16.47 4.60
N ASN A 197 -10.07 17.55 5.34
CA ASN A 197 -8.96 17.66 6.29
C ASN A 197 -9.04 16.63 7.42
N LEU A 198 -10.24 16.37 7.95
CA LEU A 198 -10.49 15.36 8.98
C LEU A 198 -10.29 13.94 8.45
N ALA A 199 -10.71 13.67 7.20
CA ALA A 199 -10.46 12.39 6.55
C ALA A 199 -8.96 12.11 6.38
N LEU A 200 -8.18 13.13 6.00
CA LEU A 200 -6.72 13.02 5.92
C LEU A 200 -6.08 12.74 7.28
N HIS A 201 -6.51 13.41 8.36
CA HIS A 201 -6.05 13.07 9.72
C HIS A 201 -6.37 11.62 10.10
N ASN A 202 -7.59 11.15 9.83
CA ASN A 202 -7.97 9.76 10.13
C ASN A 202 -7.17 8.72 9.35
N ILE A 203 -6.90 9.00 8.07
CA ILE A 203 -6.03 8.16 7.26
C ILE A 203 -4.60 8.20 7.80
N ALA A 204 -4.10 9.38 8.18
CA ALA A 204 -2.78 9.52 8.79
C ALA A 204 -2.65 8.65 10.04
N ASP A 205 -3.64 8.63 10.93
CA ASP A 205 -3.62 7.77 12.13
C ASP A 205 -3.42 6.29 11.77
N HIS A 206 -4.17 5.79 10.77
CA HIS A 206 -4.01 4.41 10.30
C HIS A 206 -2.60 4.15 9.71
N LEU A 207 -2.03 5.12 8.98
CA LEU A 207 -0.69 4.99 8.39
C LEU A 207 0.42 5.02 9.46
N HIS A 208 0.26 5.83 10.52
CA HIS A 208 1.24 5.94 11.59
C HIS A 208 1.45 4.60 12.32
N VAL A 209 0.41 3.77 12.46
CA VAL A 209 0.52 2.41 13.00
C VAL A 209 1.50 1.54 12.20
N HIS A 210 1.69 1.85 10.92
CA HIS A 210 2.61 1.16 10.01
C HIS A 210 3.92 1.94 9.75
N ASN A 211 4.22 2.96 10.56
CA ASN A 211 5.36 3.86 10.38
C ASN A 211 5.40 4.53 8.99
N MET A 212 4.23 4.87 8.46
CA MET A 212 4.08 5.59 7.18
C MET A 212 3.41 6.94 7.43
N THR A 213 3.69 7.90 6.56
CA THR A 213 3.09 9.25 6.57
C THR A 213 2.29 9.48 5.28
N LEU A 214 1.41 10.48 5.28
CA LEU A 214 0.68 10.87 4.06
C LEU A 214 1.66 11.31 2.96
N THR A 215 2.67 12.09 3.31
CA THR A 215 3.74 12.48 2.38
C THR A 215 4.44 11.25 1.77
N SER A 216 4.68 10.18 2.57
CA SER A 216 5.36 8.98 2.08
C SER A 216 4.56 8.20 1.02
N ILE A 217 3.24 8.38 0.99
CA ILE A 217 2.34 7.79 -0.02
C ILE A 217 1.88 8.82 -1.07
N GLY A 218 2.43 10.05 -1.05
CA GLY A 218 2.12 11.08 -2.04
C GLY A 218 0.81 11.85 -1.79
N LEU A 219 0.25 11.79 -0.59
CA LEU A 219 -0.93 12.57 -0.19
C LEU A 219 -0.56 13.88 0.53
N PRO A 220 -1.41 14.92 0.46
CA PRO A 220 -1.19 16.17 1.19
C PRO A 220 -1.33 15.98 2.70
N GLU A 221 -0.45 16.62 3.47
CA GLU A 221 -0.58 16.66 4.93
C GLU A 221 -1.78 17.54 5.33
N PRO A 222 -2.56 17.14 6.35
CA PRO A 222 -3.70 17.91 6.82
C PRO A 222 -3.23 19.20 7.52
N ALA A 223 -4.04 20.25 7.41
CA ALA A 223 -3.83 21.51 8.13
C ALA A 223 -3.88 21.29 9.64
N THR A 224 -2.87 21.80 10.35
CA THR A 224 -2.65 21.69 11.80
C THR A 224 -3.61 22.50 12.66
N SER A 225 -4.33 23.47 12.08
CA SER A 225 -5.21 24.40 12.81
C SER A 225 -6.57 23.81 13.20
N HIS A 226 -6.94 22.65 12.66
CA HIS A 226 -8.17 21.96 13.02
C HIS A 226 -7.80 20.87 14.01
N SER A 227 -8.06 21.12 15.29
CA SER A 227 -7.97 20.11 16.33
C SER A 227 -8.77 18.89 15.87
N TYR A 228 -8.07 17.82 15.51
CA TYR A 228 -8.65 16.50 15.31
C TYR A 228 -9.06 15.99 16.70
N VAL A 229 -10.16 16.53 17.19
CA VAL A 229 -10.93 15.88 18.22
C VAL A 229 -11.57 14.70 17.50
N ASN A 230 -11.58 13.53 18.12
CA ASN A 230 -12.50 12.48 17.72
C ASN A 230 -13.91 13.07 17.95
N ILE A 231 -14.40 13.83 16.97
CA ILE A 231 -15.69 14.47 17.04
C ILE A 231 -16.64 13.30 16.92
N ASP A 232 -17.16 12.83 18.05
CA ASP A 232 -18.41 12.12 18.04
C ASP A 232 -19.42 13.08 17.41
N PHE A 233 -19.66 12.91 16.11
CA PHE A 233 -20.58 13.73 15.32
C PHE A 233 -22.05 13.56 15.76
N TYR A 234 -22.28 12.68 16.72
CA TYR A 234 -23.55 12.49 17.37
C TYR A 234 -23.70 13.52 18.49
N ASP A 235 -24.51 14.54 18.27
CA ASP A 235 -25.05 15.33 19.37
C ASP A 235 -25.94 14.42 20.21
N LEU A 236 -25.35 13.84 21.26
CA LEU A 236 -26.02 12.93 22.17
C LEU A 236 -27.33 13.49 22.72
N GLU A 237 -27.43 14.82 22.88
CA GLU A 237 -28.63 15.45 23.41
C GLU A 237 -29.73 15.58 22.34
N THR A 238 -29.37 15.86 21.08
CA THR A 238 -30.32 15.84 19.95
C THR A 238 -30.80 14.42 19.67
N GLU A 239 -29.90 13.44 19.71
CA GLU A 239 -30.20 12.02 19.52
C GLU A 239 -31.12 11.50 20.62
N ARG A 240 -30.81 11.81 21.90
CA ARG A 240 -31.66 11.49 23.04
C ARG A 240 -33.07 12.07 22.90
N LYS A 241 -33.19 13.34 22.49
CA LYS A 241 -34.50 14.00 22.30
C LYS A 241 -35.31 13.35 21.18
N GLU A 242 -34.67 12.98 20.07
CA GLU A 242 -35.34 12.29 18.97
C GLU A 242 -35.74 10.87 19.38
N GLY A 243 -34.90 10.16 20.12
CA GLY A 243 -35.23 8.87 20.74
C GLY A 243 -36.47 8.98 21.63
N GLU A 244 -36.52 9.95 22.55
CA GLU A 244 -37.68 10.21 23.40
C GLU A 244 -38.95 10.51 22.59
N ARG A 245 -38.83 11.29 21.51
CA ARG A 245 -39.94 11.61 20.60
C ARG A 245 -40.46 10.35 19.90
N LEU A 246 -39.57 9.50 19.39
CA LEU A 246 -39.93 8.25 18.71
C LEU A 246 -40.58 7.26 19.69
N MET A 247 -40.02 7.15 20.91
CA MET A 247 -40.58 6.33 21.98
C MET A 247 -42.03 6.72 22.31
N ALA A 248 -42.33 8.02 22.37
CA ALA A 248 -43.68 8.52 22.65
C ALA A 248 -44.69 8.20 21.53
N MET A 249 -44.22 7.85 20.33
CA MET A 249 -45.05 7.55 19.16
C MET A 249 -45.19 6.05 18.89
N LEU A 250 -44.58 5.18 19.70
CA LEU A 250 -44.70 3.74 19.55
C LEU A 250 -46.15 3.31 19.82
N ASN A 251 -46.64 2.37 19.01
CA ASN A 251 -47.93 1.73 19.27
C ASN A 251 -47.81 0.70 20.42
N PRO A 252 -48.93 0.21 20.99
CA PRO A 252 -48.90 -0.69 22.14
C PRO A 252 -48.06 -1.95 21.93
N GLU A 253 -48.13 -2.57 20.75
CA GLU A 253 -47.37 -3.77 20.42
C GLU A 253 -45.86 -3.50 20.30
N GLN A 254 -45.49 -2.36 19.74
CA GLN A 254 -44.10 -1.91 19.64
C GLN A 254 -43.52 -1.56 21.01
N CYS A 255 -44.30 -0.94 21.91
CA CYS A 255 -43.87 -0.65 23.28
C CYS A 255 -43.50 -1.93 24.04
N ILE A 256 -44.30 -3.00 23.90
CA ILE A 256 -44.01 -4.29 24.53
C ILE A 256 -42.65 -4.83 24.10
N ILE A 257 -42.35 -4.76 22.79
CA ILE A 257 -41.06 -5.22 22.25
C ILE A 257 -39.91 -4.32 22.72
N PHE A 258 -40.12 -3.00 22.67
CA PHE A 258 -39.14 -2.00 23.09
C PHE A 258 -38.74 -2.19 24.56
N ASP A 259 -39.72 -2.28 25.46
CA ASP A 259 -39.49 -2.46 26.89
C ASP A 259 -38.79 -3.78 27.19
N ALA A 260 -39.16 -4.87 26.50
CA ALA A 260 -38.51 -6.17 26.67
C ALA A 260 -37.01 -6.10 26.32
N ILE A 261 -36.66 -5.44 25.21
CA ILE A 261 -35.26 -5.28 24.77
C ILE A 261 -34.51 -4.34 25.73
N MET A 262 -35.10 -3.19 26.08
CA MET A 262 -34.44 -2.22 26.96
C MET A 262 -34.22 -2.75 28.38
N ASN A 263 -35.17 -3.51 28.92
CA ASN A 263 -34.99 -4.17 30.21
C ASN A 263 -33.89 -5.23 30.15
N ALA A 264 -33.80 -5.97 29.04
CA ALA A 264 -32.71 -6.93 28.84
C ALA A 264 -31.34 -6.27 28.69
N ILE A 265 -31.25 -5.08 28.08
CA ILE A 265 -30.00 -4.31 28.00
C ILE A 265 -29.58 -3.80 29.39
N ARG A 266 -30.54 -3.35 30.20
CA ARG A 266 -30.29 -2.81 31.56
C ARG A 266 -29.93 -3.89 32.57
N ASP A 267 -30.32 -5.13 32.32
CA ASP A 267 -30.04 -6.26 33.20
C ASP A 267 -28.56 -6.70 33.07
N ALA A 268 -27.81 -6.53 34.16
CA ALA A 268 -26.35 -6.58 34.25
C ALA A 268 -25.74 -8.00 34.22
N ASP A 269 -26.52 -9.03 33.86
CA ASP A 269 -25.98 -10.38 33.68
C ASP A 269 -25.15 -10.48 32.38
N VAL A 270 -23.88 -10.11 32.49
CA VAL A 270 -22.88 -10.02 31.41
C VAL A 270 -22.55 -11.39 30.80
N ALA A 271 -22.93 -12.50 31.44
CA ALA A 271 -22.56 -13.84 31.02
C ALA A 271 -23.46 -14.44 29.91
N SER A 272 -24.60 -13.82 29.60
CA SER A 272 -25.54 -14.33 28.59
C SER A 272 -25.59 -13.45 27.33
N THR A 273 -25.32 -14.06 26.18
CA THR A 273 -25.57 -13.43 24.88
C THR A 273 -27.08 -13.32 24.68
N LYS A 274 -27.63 -12.10 24.63
CA LYS A 274 -29.07 -11.88 24.46
C LYS A 274 -29.38 -11.65 22.98
N THR A 275 -30.29 -12.43 22.41
CA THR A 275 -30.72 -12.31 21.01
C THR A 275 -32.24 -12.21 20.93
N PHE A 276 -32.73 -11.22 20.20
CA PHE A 276 -34.16 -10.98 19.98
C PHE A 276 -34.49 -11.15 18.50
N SER A 277 -35.65 -11.76 18.21
CA SER A 277 -36.18 -11.85 16.85
C SER A 277 -37.55 -11.18 16.81
N VAL A 278 -37.66 -10.11 16.02
CA VAL A 278 -38.92 -9.36 15.86
C VAL A 278 -39.60 -9.81 14.57
N ASN A 279 -40.74 -10.48 14.69
CA ASN A 279 -41.53 -10.90 13.55
C ASN A 279 -42.74 -9.97 13.37
N ALA A 280 -42.89 -9.36 12.20
CA ALA A 280 -44.05 -8.54 11.88
C ALA A 280 -44.36 -8.58 10.39
N PHE A 281 -45.60 -8.25 10.03
CA PHE A 281 -46.04 -8.15 8.63
C PHE A 281 -45.44 -6.93 7.92
N ALA A 282 -45.44 -6.94 6.59
CA ALA A 282 -45.11 -5.75 5.81
C ALA A 282 -46.06 -4.60 6.16
N GLY A 283 -45.53 -3.38 6.30
CA GLY A 283 -46.33 -2.21 6.71
C GLY A 283 -46.52 -2.03 8.22
N SER A 284 -46.04 -2.93 9.08
CA SER A 284 -46.13 -2.78 10.56
C SER A 284 -45.09 -1.82 11.16
N SER A 285 -44.49 -0.93 10.35
CA SER A 285 -43.50 0.06 10.78
C SER A 285 -42.32 -0.51 11.59
N LYS A 286 -41.81 -1.70 11.24
CA LYS A 286 -40.64 -2.32 11.91
C LYS A 286 -39.41 -1.40 11.94
N SER A 287 -39.16 -0.68 10.85
CA SER A 287 -38.05 0.28 10.76
C SER A 287 -38.22 1.44 11.76
N PHE A 288 -39.46 1.84 12.06
CA PHE A 288 -39.73 2.87 13.07
C PHE A 288 -39.34 2.38 14.47
N LEU A 289 -39.72 1.14 14.82
CA LEU A 289 -39.32 0.50 16.08
C LEU A 289 -37.79 0.37 16.20
N PHE A 290 -37.10 -0.05 15.14
CA PHE A 290 -35.63 -0.16 15.18
C PHE A 290 -34.96 1.21 15.31
N ASN A 291 -35.48 2.24 14.64
CA ASN A 291 -34.96 3.60 14.82
C ASN A 291 -35.14 4.07 16.27
N ALA A 292 -36.27 3.79 16.92
CA ALA A 292 -36.47 4.13 18.33
C ALA A 292 -35.51 3.38 19.27
N LEU A 293 -35.12 2.15 18.94
CA LEU A 293 -34.19 1.33 19.75
C LEU A 293 -32.72 1.73 19.62
N ILE A 294 -32.32 2.27 18.46
CA ILE A 294 -30.91 2.59 18.15
C ILE A 294 -30.52 4.00 18.65
N ARG A 295 -31.50 4.90 18.77
CA ARG A 295 -31.35 6.30 19.14
C ARG A 295 -31.46 6.49 20.65
#